data_AF-A0A3D5J7I7-F1
#
_entry.id   AF-A0A3D5J7I7-F1
#
_cell.length_a   1.000
_cell.length_b   1.000
_cell.length_c   1.000
_cell.angle_alpha   90.00
_cell.angle_beta   90.00
_cell.angle_gamma   90.00
#
_symmetry.space_group_name_H-M   'P 1'
#
loop_
_entity.id
_entity.type
_entity.pdbx_description
1 polymer ?
#
loop_
_entity_poly.entity_id
_entity_poly.type
_entity_poly.pdbx_seq_one_letter_code
_entity_poly.pdbx_strand_id
1 'polypeptide(L)'
;MPEILDLGCGAGSQTLQLAKLTQGSIISVDNNSPSIEKLNQKLAQLSLTDPIWGQIGDMAELTVTQSSFDMIWSEGALYNVGVQRALSICKGPYYVKAAT
;
A
#
# COMPACT_ATOMS: atom_id res chain seq x y z
N MET A 1 -7.21 0.78 -14.55
CA MET A 1 -5.93 1.06 -13.89
C MET A 1 -6.03 0.46 -12.49
N PRO A 2 -5.11 -0.43 -12.07
CA PRO A 2 -5.22 -1.12 -10.79
C PRO A 2 -5.22 -0.15 -9.60
N GLU A 3 -6.02 -0.48 -8.60
CA GLU A 3 -6.01 0.14 -7.29
C GLU A 3 -5.22 -0.75 -6.34
N ILE A 4 -4.09 -0.27 -5.83
CA ILE A 4 -3.12 -1.09 -5.10
C ILE A 4 -2.99 -0.61 -3.66
N LEU A 5 -2.96 -1.56 -2.72
CA LEU A 5 -2.64 -1.31 -1.32
C LEU A 5 -1.25 -1.91 -1.01
N ASP A 6 -0.29 -1.07 -0.62
CA ASP A 6 1.06 -1.48 -0.21
C ASP A 6 1.19 -1.45 1.32
N LEU A 7 1.24 -2.61 1.96
CA LEU A 7 1.22 -2.78 3.42
C LEU A 7 2.63 -2.93 4.00
N GLY A 8 2.92 -2.11 5.00
CA GLY A 8 4.25 -2.03 5.62
C GLY A 8 5.26 -1.44 4.67
N CYS A 9 4.89 -0.33 4.01
CA CYS A 9 5.64 0.20 2.89
C CYS A 9 7.00 0.78 3.27
N GLY A 10 7.25 1.04 4.56
CA GLY A 10 8.42 1.76 5.04
C GLY A 10 8.61 3.09 4.30
N ALA A 11 9.84 3.38 3.88
CA ALA A 11 10.18 4.59 3.11
C ALA A 11 9.90 4.47 1.59
N GLY A 12 9.18 3.41 1.21
CA GLY A 12 8.56 3.16 -0.09
C GLY A 12 9.50 2.93 -1.26
N SER A 13 10.64 2.26 -1.06
CA SER A 13 11.54 1.91 -2.17
C SER A 13 10.82 1.05 -3.22
N GLN A 14 10.08 0.03 -2.77
CA GLN A 14 9.25 -0.84 -3.60
C GLN A 14 8.00 -0.12 -4.11
N THR A 15 7.39 0.78 -3.32
CA THR A 15 6.27 1.62 -3.75
C THR A 15 6.63 2.45 -4.99
N LEU A 16 7.83 3.04 -5.00
CA LEU A 16 8.32 3.84 -6.14
C LEU A 16 8.62 2.99 -7.37
N GLN A 17 8.98 1.72 -7.20
CA GLN A 17 9.13 0.79 -8.32
C GLN A 17 7.75 0.38 -8.85
N LEU A 18 6.81 0.06 -7.97
CA LEU A 18 5.44 -0.27 -8.32
C LEU A 18 4.78 0.86 -9.12
N ALA A 19 4.93 2.10 -8.67
CA ALA A 19 4.48 3.32 -9.36
C ALA A 19 5.02 3.47 -10.80
N LYS A 20 6.20 2.91 -11.10
CA LYS A 20 6.80 2.95 -12.46
C LYS A 20 6.35 1.80 -13.34
N LEU A 21 6.00 0.67 -12.74
CA LEU A 21 5.62 -0.57 -13.43
C LEU A 21 4.11 -0.66 -13.68
N THR A 22 3.32 0.09 -12.93
CA THR A 22 1.87 0.12 -13.03
C THR A 22 1.38 1.51 -13.41
N GLN A 23 0.29 1.58 -14.16
CA GLN A 23 -0.47 2.82 -14.35
C GLN A 23 -1.70 2.69 -13.44
N GLY A 24 -1.72 3.35 -12.29
CA GLY A 24 -2.76 3.11 -11.27
C GLY A 24 -2.52 3.77 -9.93
N SER A 25 -3.53 3.70 -9.07
CA SER A 25 -3.48 4.32 -7.74
C SER A 25 -2.79 3.39 -6.75
N ILE A 26 -2.02 3.98 -5.83
CA ILE A 26 -1.36 3.23 -4.77
C ILE A 26 -1.56 3.95 -3.44
N ILE A 27 -2.17 3.25 -2.49
CA ILE A 27 -2.23 3.65 -1.08
C ILE A 27 -1.16 2.84 -0.34
N SER A 28 -0.17 3.51 0.22
CA SER A 28 0.91 2.86 0.97
C SER A 28 0.75 3.11 2.46
N VAL A 29 0.75 2.05 3.27
CA VAL A 29 0.49 2.14 4.71
C VAL A 29 1.70 1.64 5.49
N ASP A 30 2.14 2.43 6.46
CA ASP A 30 3.17 2.03 7.43
C ASP A 30 2.96 2.77 8.76
N ASN A 31 3.36 2.17 9.87
CA ASN A 31 3.21 2.78 11.20
C ASN A 31 4.38 3.71 11.56
N ASN A 32 5.44 3.74 10.76
CA ASN A 32 6.59 4.60 10.94
C ASN A 32 6.39 5.96 10.25
N SER A 33 5.93 6.97 11.01
CA SER A 33 5.67 8.32 10.48
C SER A 33 6.86 8.94 9.70
N PRO A 34 8.11 8.88 10.19
CA PRO A 34 9.25 9.43 9.45
C PRO A 34 9.48 8.75 8.09
N SER A 35 9.13 7.48 7.96
CA SER A 35 9.24 6.76 6.69
C SER A 35 8.15 7.18 5.70
N ILE A 36 6.92 7.36 6.17
CA ILE A 36 5.81 7.88 5.36
C ILE A 36 6.10 9.30 4.88
N GLU A 37 6.65 10.17 5.73
CA GLU A 37 7.08 11.51 5.33
C GLU A 37 8.13 11.47 4.21
N LYS A 38 9.15 10.62 4.35
CA LYS A 38 10.17 10.42 3.30
C LYS A 38 9.56 9.88 2.00
N LEU A 39 8.61 8.95 2.08
CA LEU A 39 7.91 8.44 0.90
C LEU A 39 7.16 9.57 0.19
N ASN A 40 6.34 10.33 0.92
CA ASN A 40 5.55 11.43 0.35
C ASN A 40 6.43 12.54 -0.24
N GLN A 41 7.57 12.84 0.38
CA GLN A 41 8.55 13.77 -0.19
C GLN A 41 9.12 13.28 -1.53
N LYS A 42 9.47 11.99 -1.64
CA LYS A 42 9.96 11.41 -2.91
C LYS A 42 8.86 11.42 -3.96
N LEU A 43 7.62 11.07 -3.60
CA LEU A 43 6.49 11.08 -4.52
C LEU A 43 6.20 12.49 -5.07
N ALA A 44 6.27 13.52 -4.22
CA ALA A 44 6.07 14.91 -4.64
C ALA A 44 7.15 15.41 -5.62
N GLN A 45 8.35 14.81 -5.62
CA GLN A 45 9.41 15.14 -6.57
C GLN A 45 9.22 14.45 -7.93
N LEU A 46 8.32 13.46 -8.00
CA LEU A 46 8.01 12.77 -9.24
C LEU A 46 6.81 13.44 -9.90
N SER A 47 6.90 13.71 -11.19
CA SER A 47 5.77 14.20 -11.99
C SER A 47 4.82 13.06 -12.35
N LEU A 48 4.24 12.42 -11.34
CA LEU A 48 3.30 11.33 -11.49
C LEU A 48 1.92 11.88 -11.85
N THR A 49 1.25 11.21 -12.79
CA THR A 49 -0.15 11.48 -13.14
C THR A 49 -1.13 10.67 -12.29
N ASP A 50 -0.69 9.54 -11.77
CA ASP A 50 -1.51 8.64 -10.98
C ASP A 50 -1.51 9.04 -9.49
N PRO A 51 -2.63 8.82 -8.77
CA PRO A 51 -2.74 9.22 -7.38
C PRO A 51 -2.05 8.18 -6.49
N ILE A 52 -0.83 8.51 -6.05
CA ILE A 52 0.03 7.66 -5.23
C ILE A 52 0.42 8.43 -3.97
N TRP A 53 0.15 7.85 -2.79
CA TRP A 53 0.48 8.48 -1.51
C TRP A 53 0.74 7.47 -0.39
N GLY A 54 1.52 7.91 0.59
CA GLY A 54 1.73 7.24 1.86
C GLY A 54 0.80 7.75 2.96
N GLN A 55 0.27 6.84 3.75
CA GLN A 55 -0.58 7.07 4.92
C GLN A 55 0.05 6.41 6.15
N ILE A 56 0.06 7.13 7.27
CA ILE A 56 0.43 6.53 8.56
C ILE A 56 -0.71 5.63 9.02
N GLY A 57 -0.42 4.38 9.36
CA GLY A 57 -1.45 3.46 9.85
C GLY A 57 -0.89 2.11 10.29
N ASP A 58 -1.70 1.37 11.04
CA ASP A 58 -1.42 -0.01 11.42
C ASP A 58 -2.02 -0.96 10.37
N MET A 59 -1.19 -1.83 9.79
CA MET A 59 -1.66 -2.86 8.86
C MET A 59 -2.59 -3.88 9.53
N ALA A 60 -2.53 -4.02 10.85
CA ALA A 60 -3.38 -4.90 11.63
C ALA A 60 -4.79 -4.32 11.85
N GLU A 61 -4.95 -3.00 11.69
CA GLU A 61 -6.17 -2.21 11.91
C GLU A 61 -6.28 -1.09 10.86
N LEU A 62 -6.50 -1.50 9.60
CA LEU A 62 -6.54 -0.57 8.47
C LEU A 62 -7.71 0.41 8.58
N THR A 63 -7.39 1.70 8.42
CA THR A 63 -8.37 2.81 8.39
C THR A 63 -8.53 3.42 7.00
N VAL A 64 -8.17 2.67 5.96
CA VAL A 64 -8.37 3.10 4.57
C VAL A 64 -9.86 3.16 4.24
N THR A 65 -10.29 4.24 3.61
CA THR A 65 -11.71 4.51 3.29
C THR A 65 -12.23 3.69 2.11
N GLN A 66 -11.32 3.20 1.28
CA GLN A 66 -11.62 2.45 0.08
C GLN A 66 -12.04 1.02 0.41
N SER A 67 -13.14 0.53 -0.17
CA SER A 67 -13.76 -0.77 0.16
C SER A 67 -13.23 -1.96 -0.65
N SER A 68 -12.34 -1.76 -1.62
CA SER A 68 -11.77 -2.83 -2.45
C SER A 68 -10.50 -2.38 -3.15
N PHE A 69 -9.59 -3.33 -3.41
CA PHE A 69 -8.35 -3.12 -4.17
C PHE A 69 -8.21 -4.22 -5.22
N ASP A 70 -7.48 -3.95 -6.31
CA ASP A 70 -7.16 -4.97 -7.32
C ASP A 70 -5.95 -5.80 -6.91
N MET A 71 -5.07 -5.24 -6.09
CA MET A 71 -3.85 -5.90 -5.58
C MET A 71 -3.53 -5.42 -4.17
N ILE A 72 -3.06 -6.36 -3.34
CA ILE A 72 -2.40 -6.05 -2.08
C ILE A 72 -0.94 -6.48 -2.21
N TRP A 73 -0.03 -5.53 -1.99
CA TRP A 73 1.41 -5.74 -1.98
C TRP A 73 1.93 -5.63 -0.55
N SER A 74 2.94 -6.44 -0.21
CA SER A 74 3.70 -6.28 1.03
C SER A 74 5.02 -6.99 0.90
N GLU A 75 6.11 -6.24 0.98
CA GLU A 75 7.46 -6.79 0.91
C GLU A 75 8.10 -6.77 2.30
N GLY A 76 8.35 -7.97 2.86
CA GLY A 76 9.08 -8.09 4.12
C GLY A 76 8.42 -7.41 5.31
N ALA A 77 7.08 -7.33 5.38
CA ALA A 77 6.40 -6.65 6.49
C ALA A 77 5.26 -7.47 7.15
N LEU A 78 4.63 -8.40 6.42
CA LEU A 78 3.53 -9.23 6.94
C LEU A 78 3.91 -10.08 8.17
N TYR A 79 5.20 -10.34 8.39
CA TYR A 79 5.66 -11.07 9.57
C TYR A 79 5.31 -10.34 10.87
N ASN A 80 5.17 -9.00 10.84
CA ASN A 80 4.84 -8.19 12.01
C ASN A 80 3.46 -8.54 12.61
N VAL A 81 2.55 -9.07 11.80
CA VAL A 81 1.21 -9.51 12.24
C VAL A 81 1.03 -11.03 12.23
N GLY A 82 2.03 -11.77 11.73
CA GLY A 82 1.99 -13.22 11.51
C GLY A 82 1.27 -13.63 10.23
N VAL A 83 1.81 -14.61 9.50
CA VAL A 83 1.35 -14.98 8.14
C VAL A 83 -0.14 -15.35 8.08
N GLN A 84 -0.65 -16.11 9.04
CA GLN A 84 -2.06 -16.50 9.04
C GLN A 84 -2.99 -15.28 9.18
N ARG A 85 -2.69 -14.38 10.13
CA ARG A 85 -3.45 -13.14 10.32
C ARG A 85 -3.29 -12.20 9.12
N ALA A 86 -2.09 -12.09 8.57
CA ALA A 86 -1.82 -11.33 7.35
C ALA A 86 -2.70 -11.78 6.19
N LEU A 87 -2.82 -13.11 5.95
CA LEU A 87 -3.71 -13.63 4.92
C LEU A 87 -5.17 -13.29 5.18
N SER A 88 -5.62 -13.28 6.44
CA SER A 88 -6.97 -12.84 6.79
C SER A 88 -7.19 -11.33 6.56
N ILE A 89 -6.20 -10.49 6.88
CA ILE A 89 -6.23 -9.04 6.60
C ILE A 89 -6.31 -8.81 5.09
N CYS A 90 -5.45 -9.48 4.31
CA CYS A 90 -5.42 -9.36 2.86
C CYS A 90 -6.68 -9.95 2.19
N LYS A 91 -7.38 -10.88 2.84
CA LYS A 91 -8.68 -11.42 2.41
C LYS A 91 -9.89 -10.68 3.02
N GLY A 92 -9.65 -9.63 3.82
CA GLY A 92 -10.65 -8.96 4.65
C GLY A 92 -11.75 -8.25 3.84
N PRO A 93 -12.45 -7.25 4.40
CA PRO A 93 -13.62 -6.62 3.76
C PRO A 93 -13.29 -5.94 2.41
N TYR A 94 -12.00 -5.77 2.11
CA TYR A 94 -11.51 -5.29 0.84
C TYR A 94 -11.54 -6.42 -0.20
N TYR A 95 -12.54 -6.42 -1.07
CA TYR A 95 -12.60 -7.39 -2.17
C TYR A 95 -11.37 -7.21 -3.06
N VAL A 96 -10.54 -8.25 -3.20
CA VAL A 96 -9.69 -8.37 -4.39
C VAL A 96 -10.64 -8.57 -5.56
N LYS A 97 -10.78 -7.57 -6.43
CA LYS A 97 -11.72 -7.66 -7.55
C LYS A 97 -11.38 -8.92 -8.36
N ALA A 98 -12.37 -9.77 -8.60
CA ALA A 98 -12.18 -10.90 -9.50
C ALA A 98 -11.79 -10.34 -10.87
N ALA A 99 -10.70 -10.85 -11.45
CA ALA A 99 -10.31 -10.51 -12.80
C ALA A 99 -11.44 -10.90 -13.76
N THR A 100 -12.15 -9.92 -14.30
CA THR A 100 -13.11 -10.08 -15.40
C THR A 100 -12.41 -10.01 -16.73
#